data_AF-A0A351SQI4-F1
#
_entry.id   AF-A0A351SQI4-F1
#
_cell.length_a   1.000
_cell.length_b   1.000
_cell.length_c   1.000
_cell.angle_alpha   90.00
_cell.angle_beta   90.00
_cell.angle_gamma   90.00
#
_symmetry.space_group_name_H-M   'P 1'
#
loop_
_entity.id
_entity.type
_entity.pdbx_description
1 polymer ?
#
loop_
_entity_poly.entity_id
_entity_poly.type
_entity_poly.pdbx_seq_one_letter_code
_entity_poly.pdbx_strand_id
1 'polypeptide(L)'
;MIVNGKEYKIEDFVKSIDFKKNSLKDIGGLMLTNAEIEILERNSVDYRMARSLKDLMVLIENILDDESLDGDDADDLEYVLREISERDYYEFGPKRN
;
A
#
# COMPACT_ATOMS: atom_id res chain seq x y z
N MET A 1 6.05 -13.65 26.50
CA MET A 1 6.41 -12.34 27.07
C MET A 1 5.35 -11.95 28.09
N ILE A 2 5.71 -11.42 29.26
CA ILE A 2 4.73 -10.92 30.23
C ILE A 2 4.76 -9.39 30.21
N VAL A 3 3.64 -8.75 29.85
CA VAL A 3 3.48 -7.29 29.88
C VAL A 3 2.26 -6.99 30.76
N ASN A 4 2.44 -6.15 31.78
CA ASN A 4 1.41 -5.80 32.76
C ASN A 4 0.68 -7.02 33.38
N GLY A 5 1.43 -8.09 33.67
CA GLY A 5 0.88 -9.30 34.29
C GLY A 5 0.07 -10.20 33.34
N LYS A 6 -0.06 -9.84 32.06
CA LYS A 6 -0.70 -10.67 31.04
C LYS A 6 0.36 -11.37 30.20
N GLU A 7 0.20 -12.67 30.01
CA GLU A 7 1.08 -13.48 29.18
C GLU A 7 0.68 -13.33 27.71
N TYR A 8 1.65 -12.92 26.90
CA TYR A 8 1.54 -12.76 25.46
C TYR A 8 2.49 -13.73 24.78
N LYS A 9 1.94 -14.60 23.92
CA LYS A 9 2.70 -15.54 23.10
C LYS A 9 2.97 -14.89 21.75
N ILE A 10 4.24 -14.80 21.37
CA ILE A 10 4.66 -14.17 20.11
C ILE A 10 4.04 -14.94 18.93
N GLU A 11 3.89 -16.25 19.07
CA GLU A 11 3.29 -17.14 18.09
C GLU A 11 1.87 -16.73 17.70
N ASP A 12 1.10 -16.18 18.64
CA ASP A 12 -0.28 -15.75 18.38
C ASP A 12 -0.31 -14.47 17.52
N PHE A 13 0.68 -13.58 17.68
CA PHE A 13 0.84 -12.40 16.83
C PHE A 13 1.36 -12.75 15.43
N VAL A 14 2.33 -13.66 15.35
CA VAL A 14 2.88 -14.08 14.05
C VAL A 14 1.80 -14.74 13.18
N LYS A 15 0.89 -15.50 13.80
CA LYS A 15 -0.25 -16.12 13.11
C LYS A 15 -1.28 -15.11 12.59
N SER A 16 -1.36 -13.91 13.18
CA SER A 16 -2.31 -12.88 12.72
C SER A 16 -1.77 -12.01 11.59
N ILE A 17 -0.49 -12.15 11.22
CA ILE A 17 0.12 -11.39 10.12
C ILE A 17 -0.18 -12.12 8.81
N ASP A 18 -0.83 -11.42 7.88
CA ASP A 18 -1.01 -11.90 6.51
C ASP A 18 0.23 -11.57 5.67
N PHE A 19 1.24 -12.44 5.75
CA PHE A 19 2.47 -12.31 4.97
C PHE A 19 2.21 -12.32 3.46
N LYS A 20 1.15 -12.99 3.00
CA LYS A 20 0.84 -13.06 1.58
C LYS A 20 0.34 -11.70 1.12
N LYS A 21 -0.61 -11.09 1.83
CA LYS A 21 -1.10 -9.74 1.51
C LYS A 21 0.02 -8.70 1.53
N ASN A 22 0.89 -8.78 2.53
CA ASN A 22 1.97 -7.80 2.74
C ASN A 22 3.23 -8.07 1.90
N SER A 23 3.26 -9.13 1.09
CA SER A 23 4.41 -9.43 0.24
C SER A 23 4.50 -8.44 -0.91
N LEU A 24 5.62 -7.73 -1.02
CA LEU A 24 5.96 -6.94 -2.18
C LEU A 24 6.16 -7.82 -3.42
N LYS A 25 5.74 -7.29 -4.56
CA LYS A 25 5.92 -7.85 -5.90
C LYS A 25 6.39 -6.74 -6.83
N ASP A 26 7.33 -7.10 -7.70
CA ASP A 26 7.70 -6.26 -8.83
C ASP A 26 6.67 -6.44 -9.95
N ILE A 27 5.96 -5.37 -10.27
CA ILE A 27 5.06 -5.29 -11.42
C ILE A 27 5.57 -4.19 -12.34
N GLY A 28 6.39 -4.57 -13.34
CA GLY A 28 6.86 -3.63 -14.35
C GLY A 28 7.75 -2.51 -13.80
N GLY A 29 8.50 -2.78 -12.73
CA GLY A 29 9.33 -1.80 -12.02
C GLY A 29 8.63 -1.11 -10.85
N LEU A 30 7.37 -1.45 -10.57
CA LEU A 30 6.63 -0.96 -9.41
C LEU A 30 6.64 -2.01 -8.30
N MET A 31 7.15 -1.66 -7.12
CA MET A 31 7.15 -2.53 -5.96
C MET A 31 5.85 -2.35 -5.16
N LEU A 32 4.86 -3.22 -5.40
CA LEU A 32 3.52 -3.17 -4.79
C LEU A 32 3.22 -4.41 -3.95
N THR A 33 2.45 -4.26 -2.88
CA THR A 33 1.95 -5.41 -2.10
C THR A 33 0.74 -6.05 -2.78
N ASN A 34 0.39 -7.28 -2.40
CA ASN A 34 -0.83 -7.90 -2.93
C ASN A 34 -2.09 -7.16 -2.47
N ALA A 35 -2.10 -6.61 -1.26
CA ALA A 35 -3.21 -5.78 -0.78
C ALA A 35 -3.41 -4.53 -1.64
N GLU A 36 -2.33 -3.82 -1.98
CA GLU A 36 -2.38 -2.67 -2.87
C GLU A 36 -2.89 -3.04 -4.26
N ILE A 37 -2.40 -4.15 -4.83
CA ILE A 37 -2.87 -4.63 -6.13
C ILE A 37 -4.37 -4.93 -6.09
N GLU A 38 -4.87 -5.59 -5.04
CA GLU A 38 -6.30 -5.88 -4.88
C GLU A 38 -7.14 -4.60 -4.81
N ILE A 39 -6.68 -3.57 -4.08
CA ILE A 39 -7.35 -2.26 -4.00
C ILE A 39 -7.36 -1.56 -5.36
N LEU A 40 -6.21 -1.52 -6.04
CA LEU A 40 -6.07 -0.87 -7.34
C LEU A 40 -6.96 -1.54 -8.40
N GLU A 41 -7.05 -2.87 -8.40
CA GLU A 41 -7.92 -3.61 -9.32
C GLU A 41 -9.40 -3.38 -9.04
N ARG A 42 -9.81 -3.35 -7.76
CA ARG A 42 -11.19 -3.09 -7.37
C ARG A 42 -11.65 -1.69 -7.81
N ASN A 43 -10.76 -0.72 -7.71
CA ASN A 43 -11.01 0.68 -8.06
C ASN A 43 -10.71 1.02 -9.52
N SER A 44 -10.49 0.01 -10.37
CA SER A 44 -10.20 0.19 -11.80
C SER A 44 -9.02 1.12 -12.10
N VAL A 45 -8.02 1.18 -11.19
CA VAL A 45 -6.78 1.93 -11.42
C VAL A 45 -5.89 1.12 -12.35
N ASP A 46 -5.54 1.65 -13.52
CA ASP A 46 -4.67 0.95 -14.48
C ASP A 46 -3.18 1.09 -14.12
N TYR A 47 -2.81 0.47 -12.99
CA TYR A 47 -1.44 0.51 -12.46
C TYR A 47 -0.40 -0.12 -13.39
N ARG A 48 -0.82 -0.92 -14.38
CA ARG A 48 0.07 -1.54 -15.37
C ARG A 48 0.57 -0.53 -16.42
N MET A 49 -0.09 0.62 -16.54
CA MET A 49 0.33 1.73 -17.42
C MET A 49 1.28 2.71 -16.75
N ALA A 50 1.39 2.68 -15.42
CA ALA A 50 2.33 3.51 -14.69
C ALA A 50 3.77 3.04 -14.93
N ARG A 51 4.68 3.99 -15.20
CA ARG A 51 6.11 3.72 -15.43
C ARG A 51 6.95 3.98 -14.18
N SER A 52 6.35 4.56 -13.16
CA SER A 52 6.96 4.90 -11.88
C SER A 52 5.90 4.97 -10.78
N LEU A 53 6.32 4.93 -9.52
CA LEU A 53 5.42 5.15 -8.38
C LEU A 53 4.74 6.52 -8.47
N LYS A 54 5.43 7.54 -8.98
CA LYS A 54 4.85 8.88 -9.22
C LYS A 54 3.72 8.87 -10.24
N ASP A 55 3.89 8.18 -11.36
CA ASP A 55 2.82 8.05 -12.35
C ASP A 55 1.60 7.34 -11.75
N LEU A 56 1.85 6.30 -10.93
CA LEU A 56 0.78 5.60 -10.22
C LEU A 56 0.05 6.49 -9.21
N MET A 57 0.77 7.33 -8.45
CA MET A 57 0.16 8.31 -7.55
C MET A 57 -0.79 9.25 -8.30
N VAL A 58 -0.39 9.76 -9.46
CA VAL A 58 -1.25 10.62 -10.29
C VAL A 58 -2.51 9.87 -10.77
N LEU A 59 -2.39 8.60 -11.16
CA LEU A 59 -3.56 7.80 -11.54
C LEU A 59 -4.55 7.62 -10.38
N ILE A 60 -4.04 7.41 -9.16
CA ILE A 60 -4.85 7.27 -7.96
C ILE A 60 -5.52 8.61 -7.61
N GLU A 61 -4.78 9.71 -7.61
CA GLU A 61 -5.30 11.07 -7.35
C GLU A 61 -6.45 11.42 -8.31
N ASN A 62 -6.33 11.11 -9.60
CA ASN A 62 -7.40 11.34 -10.57
C ASN A 62 -8.70 10.58 -10.26
N ILE A 63 -8.62 9.42 -9.60
CA ILE A 63 -9.80 8.63 -9.20
C ILE A 63 -10.36 9.15 -7.89
N LEU A 64 -9.51 9.55 -6.95
CA LEU A 64 -9.92 10.19 -5.69
C LEU A 64 -10.67 11.51 -5.91
N ASP A 65 -10.36 12.22 -7.00
CA ASP A 65 -11.07 13.44 -7.41
C ASP A 65 -12.49 13.18 -7.96
N ASP A 66 -12.90 11.91 -8.16
CA ASP A 66 -14.25 11.56 -8.60
C ASP A 66 -15.26 11.65 -7.44
N GLU A 67 -16.16 12.65 -7.50
CA GLU A 67 -17.21 12.88 -6.49
C GLU A 67 -18.20 11.71 -6.33
N SER A 68 -18.19 10.73 -7.25
CA SER A 68 -19.04 9.53 -7.19
C SER A 68 -18.38 8.32 -6.53
N LEU A 69 -17.10 8.43 -6.15
CA LEU A 69 -16.37 7.37 -5.46
C LEU A 69 -16.96 7.10 -4.07
N ASP A 70 -17.12 5.82 -3.72
CA ASP A 70 -17.59 5.42 -2.40
C ASP A 70 -16.53 5.75 -1.33
N GLY A 71 -16.97 6.08 -0.11
CA GLY A 71 -16.06 6.46 0.97
C GLY A 71 -15.08 5.35 1.37
N ASP A 72 -15.52 4.08 1.36
CA ASP A 72 -14.64 2.95 1.70
C ASP A 72 -13.55 2.75 0.64
N ASP A 73 -13.90 3.00 -0.62
CA ASP A 73 -12.98 2.91 -1.76
C ASP A 73 -12.00 4.09 -1.80
N ALA A 74 -12.46 5.29 -1.43
CA ALA A 74 -11.60 6.46 -1.25
C ALA A 74 -10.57 6.23 -0.13
N ASP A 75 -11.00 5.74 1.03
CA ASP A 75 -10.11 5.44 2.16
C ASP A 75 -9.02 4.40 1.79
N ASP A 76 -9.41 3.35 1.06
CA ASP A 76 -8.48 2.32 0.60
C ASP A 76 -7.45 2.88 -0.42
N LEU A 77 -7.89 3.75 -1.32
CA LEU A 77 -7.00 4.42 -2.27
C LEU A 77 -6.06 5.42 -1.60
N GLU A 78 -6.54 6.18 -0.61
CA GLU A 78 -5.70 7.06 0.22
C GLU A 78 -4.64 6.27 0.99
N TYR A 79 -5.01 5.09 1.51
CA TYR A 79 -4.06 4.16 2.13
C TYR A 79 -2.95 3.77 1.14
N VAL A 80 -3.31 3.34 -0.08
CA VAL A 80 -2.34 2.96 -1.10
C VAL A 80 -1.44 4.14 -1.49
N LEU A 81 -2.04 5.33 -1.67
CA LEU A 81 -1.32 6.56 -2.00
C LEU A 81 -0.26 6.89 -0.95
N ARG A 82 -0.61 6.81 0.33
CA ARG A 82 0.31 7.05 1.46
C ARG A 82 1.47 6.06 1.44
N GLU A 83 1.20 4.76 1.36
CA GLU A 83 2.24 3.72 1.39
C GLU A 83 3.18 3.80 0.16
N ILE A 84 2.67 4.17 -1.01
CA ILE A 84 3.48 4.37 -2.21
C ILE A 84 4.35 5.62 -2.08
N SER A 85 3.80 6.72 -1.57
CA SER A 85 4.52 7.97 -1.33
C SER A 85 5.68 7.78 -0.34
N GLU A 86 5.44 7.04 0.76
CA GLU A 86 6.49 6.69 1.71
C GLU A 86 7.61 5.87 1.04
N ARG A 87 7.28 4.87 0.21
CA ARG A 87 8.29 4.10 -0.53
C ARG A 87 9.09 4.95 -1.52
N ASP A 88 8.42 5.77 -2.33
CA ASP A 88 9.10 6.68 -3.27
C ASP A 88 10.07 7.63 -2.53
N TYR A 89 9.65 8.14 -1.36
CA TYR A 89 10.50 8.95 -0.51
C TYR A 89 11.74 8.20 0.00
N TYR A 90 11.62 6.96 0.45
CA TYR A 90 12.78 6.19 0.92
C TYR A 90 13.72 5.74 -0.22
N GLU A 91 13.18 5.50 -1.43
CA GLU A 91 13.98 5.10 -2.59
C GLU A 91 14.75 6.28 -3.21
N PHE A 92 14.11 7.43 -3.37
CA PHE A 92 14.63 8.58 -4.11
C PHE A 92 14.86 9.84 -3.27
N GLY A 93 14.48 9.83 -2.00
CA GLY A 93 14.69 10.93 -1.08
C GLY A 93 16.16 11.17 -0.75
N PRO A 94 16.47 12.32 -0.14
CA PRO A 94 17.84 12.70 0.19
C PRO A 94 18.46 11.66 1.13
N LYS A 95 19.42 10.89 0.61
CA LYS A 95 20.27 10.02 1.43
C LYS A 95 21.11 10.92 2.33
N ARG A 96 20.82 10.90 3.63
CA ARG A 96 21.68 11.53 4.62
C ARG A 96 23.00 10.75 4.63
N ASN A 97 24.00 11.30 3.94
CA ASN A 97 25.39 10.85 4.00
C ASN A 97 25.97 11.11 5.39
#